data_AF-A0A2N4TXN9-F1
#
_entry.id   AF-A0A2N4TXN9-F1
#
_cell.length_a   1.000
_cell.length_b   1.000
_cell.length_c   1.000
_cell.angle_alpha   90.00
_cell.angle_beta   90.00
_cell.angle_gamma   90.00
#
_symmetry.space_group_name_H-M   'P 1'
#
loop_
_entity.id
_entity.type
_entity.pdbx_description
1 polymer ?
#
loop_
_entity_poly.entity_id
_entity_poly.type
_entity_poly.pdbx_seq_one_letter_code
_entity_poly.pdbx_strand_id
1 'polypeptide(L)'
;MSDGNTLDDVLHFGKHKGAPIRQVLKVDPTYLAWLRDKTADDMRQSFFDKETNDLIDDALRKMKRSRQRIWSDNPPPHLADALKAQAEALEAAREREEEEQQALAAQAAMRAAQARDMAYAQEWGAW
;
A
#
# COMPACT_ATOMS: atom_id res chain seq x y z
N MET A 1 -41.30 7.24 -15.33
CA MET A 1 -40.55 8.46 -14.98
C MET A 1 -39.30 7.98 -14.28
N SER A 2 -38.20 7.87 -15.02
CA SER A 2 -36.87 7.63 -14.45
C SER A 2 -36.16 8.96 -14.64
N ASP A 3 -36.29 9.84 -13.66
CA ASP A 3 -35.73 11.18 -13.72
C ASP A 3 -34.21 11.10 -13.84
N GLY A 4 -33.71 11.91 -14.77
CA GLY A 4 -32.35 11.82 -15.26
C GLY A 4 -31.32 12.26 -14.22
N ASN A 5 -30.14 11.68 -14.40
CA ASN A 5 -28.85 12.01 -13.78
C ASN A 5 -28.51 11.28 -12.48
N THR A 6 -28.41 9.94 -12.55
CA THR A 6 -27.86 9.07 -11.49
C THR A 6 -26.45 9.47 -11.01
N LEU A 7 -25.73 10.31 -11.76
CA LEU A 7 -24.46 10.90 -11.31
C LEU A 7 -24.62 11.97 -10.22
N ASP A 8 -25.81 12.55 -10.05
CA ASP A 8 -26.10 13.45 -8.93
C ASP A 8 -26.53 12.68 -7.67
N ASP A 9 -26.60 11.35 -7.72
CA ASP A 9 -26.87 10.54 -6.54
C ASP A 9 -25.76 10.72 -5.50
N VAL A 10 -26.19 10.83 -4.25
CA VAL A 10 -25.31 11.02 -3.10
C VAL A 10 -24.74 9.68 -2.67
N LEU A 11 -23.43 9.63 -2.45
CA LEU A 11 -22.82 8.46 -1.83
C LEU A 11 -23.21 8.37 -0.37
N HIS A 12 -23.81 7.25 0.03
CA HIS A 12 -24.26 7.04 1.41
C HIS A 12 -23.18 6.36 2.29
N PHE A 13 -22.01 6.06 1.72
CA PHE A 13 -20.98 5.23 2.35
C PHE A 13 -19.55 5.61 1.92
N GLY A 14 -18.58 5.10 2.68
CA GLY A 14 -17.14 5.24 2.41
C GLY A 14 -16.58 6.66 2.59
N LYS A 15 -15.43 6.94 1.96
CA LYS A 15 -14.63 8.17 2.18
C LYS A 15 -15.36 9.45 1.76
N HIS A 16 -16.22 9.38 0.75
CA HIS A 16 -16.94 10.51 0.18
C HIS A 16 -18.43 10.51 0.53
N LYS A 17 -18.80 9.99 1.71
CA LYS A 17 -20.18 9.97 2.19
C LYS A 17 -20.77 11.40 2.23
N GLY A 18 -21.95 11.57 1.65
CA GLY A 18 -22.64 12.86 1.56
C GLY A 18 -22.29 13.70 0.33
N ALA A 19 -21.34 13.25 -0.50
CA ALA A 19 -21.01 13.90 -1.76
C ALA A 19 -21.71 13.23 -2.96
N PRO A 20 -22.14 14.00 -3.99
CA PRO A 20 -22.68 13.43 -5.21
C PRO A 20 -21.59 12.76 -6.05
N ILE A 21 -21.93 11.67 -6.73
CA ILE A 21 -21.00 10.89 -7.56
C ILE A 21 -20.26 11.80 -8.56
N ARG A 22 -20.95 12.77 -9.17
CA ARG A 22 -20.37 13.74 -10.11
C ARG A 22 -19.27 14.60 -9.48
N GLN A 23 -19.39 14.95 -8.21
CA GLN A 23 -18.36 15.69 -7.49
C GLN A 23 -17.17 14.79 -7.20
N VAL A 24 -17.42 13.56 -6.75
CA VAL A 24 -16.36 12.58 -6.48
C VAL A 24 -15.61 12.22 -7.76
N LEU A 25 -16.28 12.12 -8.90
CA LEU A 25 -15.65 11.89 -10.20
C LEU A 25 -14.66 13.00 -10.60
N LYS A 26 -14.88 14.24 -10.14
CA LYS A 26 -13.97 15.37 -10.37
C LYS A 26 -12.83 15.42 -9.35
N VAL A 27 -13.12 15.07 -8.10
CA VAL A 27 -12.17 15.17 -6.97
C VAL A 27 -11.27 13.94 -6.86
N ASP A 28 -11.85 12.75 -6.97
CA ASP A 28 -11.20 11.45 -6.82
C ASP A 28 -11.83 10.41 -7.77
N PRO A 29 -11.54 10.49 -9.09
CA PRO A 29 -12.04 9.52 -10.06
C PRO A 29 -11.54 8.09 -9.79
N THR A 30 -10.42 7.94 -9.07
CA THR A 30 -9.84 6.63 -8.72
C THR A 30 -10.72 5.89 -7.74
N TYR A 31 -11.27 6.60 -6.75
CA TYR A 31 -12.18 6.02 -5.76
C TYR A 31 -13.42 5.38 -6.41
N LEU A 32 -14.00 6.04 -7.42
CA LEU A 32 -15.15 5.49 -8.15
C LEU A 32 -14.77 4.31 -9.05
N ALA A 33 -13.61 4.39 -9.72
CA ALA A 33 -13.10 3.28 -10.53
C ALA A 33 -12.88 2.02 -9.67
N TRP A 34 -12.33 2.18 -8.47
CA TRP A 34 -12.17 1.09 -7.52
C TRP A 34 -13.50 0.52 -7.04
N LEU A 35 -14.48 1.38 -6.71
CA LEU A 35 -15.79 0.94 -6.22
C LEU A 35 -16.52 0.08 -7.25
N ARG A 36 -16.36 0.42 -8.54
CA ARG A 36 -16.87 -0.32 -9.69
C ARG A 36 -16.19 -1.69 -9.87
N ASP A 37 -14.89 -1.77 -9.62
CA ASP A 37 -14.10 -2.98 -9.84
C ASP A 37 -14.31 -4.01 -8.72
N LYS A 38 -14.39 -3.54 -7.48
CA LYS A 38 -14.58 -4.40 -6.29
C LYS A 38 -15.87 -5.19 -6.30
N THR A 39 -16.87 -4.78 -7.07
CA THR A 39 -18.14 -5.51 -7.22
C THR A 39 -18.09 -6.66 -8.22
N ALA A 40 -17.08 -6.71 -9.10
CA ALA A 40 -16.93 -7.84 -10.00
C ALA A 40 -16.38 -9.09 -9.30
N ASP A 41 -15.62 -8.91 -8.21
CA ASP A 41 -14.91 -9.99 -7.51
C ASP A 41 -15.75 -10.66 -6.39
N ASP A 42 -16.59 -9.90 -5.68
CA ASP A 42 -17.22 -10.36 -4.42
C ASP A 42 -18.58 -11.09 -4.58
N MET A 43 -19.06 -11.36 -5.79
CA MET A 43 -20.43 -11.89 -6.09
C MET A 43 -21.61 -11.12 -5.44
N ARG A 44 -21.34 -10.02 -4.73
CA ARG A 44 -22.34 -9.13 -4.13
C ARG A 44 -22.85 -8.15 -5.20
N GLN A 45 -24.11 -7.73 -5.04
CA GLN A 45 -24.75 -6.73 -5.89
C GLN A 45 -23.80 -5.56 -6.18
N SER A 46 -23.70 -5.18 -7.46
CA SER A 46 -22.96 -3.99 -7.89
C SER A 46 -23.36 -2.79 -7.04
N PHE A 47 -22.37 -2.06 -6.51
CA PHE A 47 -22.58 -0.87 -5.67
C PHE A 47 -23.38 0.21 -6.40
N PHE A 48 -23.26 0.23 -7.71
CA PHE A 48 -23.98 1.11 -8.59
C PHE A 48 -24.81 0.26 -9.57
N ASP A 49 -25.96 0.79 -9.95
CA ASP A 49 -26.74 0.25 -11.05
C ASP A 49 -25.90 0.24 -12.34
N LYS A 50 -26.30 -0.63 -13.28
CA LYS A 50 -25.61 -0.77 -14.57
C LYS A 50 -25.45 0.58 -15.28
N GLU A 51 -26.48 1.41 -15.26
CA GLU A 51 -26.48 2.73 -15.91
C GLU A 51 -25.44 3.68 -15.29
N THR A 52 -25.35 3.74 -13.97
CA THR A 52 -24.36 4.56 -13.26
C THR A 52 -22.93 4.07 -13.52
N ASN A 53 -22.72 2.76 -13.59
CA ASN A 53 -21.43 2.20 -13.99
C ASN A 53 -21.05 2.57 -15.42
N ASP A 54 -21.99 2.49 -16.37
CA ASP A 54 -21.77 2.89 -17.77
C ASP A 54 -21.41 4.38 -17.86
N LEU A 55 -22.04 5.24 -17.06
CA LEU A 55 -21.74 6.68 -16.99
C LEU A 55 -20.37 6.97 -16.37
N ILE A 56 -20.01 6.28 -15.28
CA ILE A 56 -18.68 6.37 -14.68
C ILE A 56 -17.62 5.90 -15.68
N ASP A 57 -17.87 4.81 -16.40
CA ASP A 57 -16.96 4.29 -17.42
C ASP A 57 -16.81 5.24 -18.59
N ASP A 58 -17.89 5.86 -19.08
CA ASP A 58 -17.83 6.86 -20.13
C ASP A 58 -17.06 8.11 -19.67
N ALA A 59 -17.28 8.56 -18.44
CA ALA A 59 -16.52 9.65 -17.86
C ALA A 59 -15.03 9.33 -17.72
N LEU A 60 -14.69 8.17 -17.17
CA LEU A 60 -13.30 7.70 -17.04
C LEU A 60 -12.65 7.47 -18.42
N ARG A 61 -13.42 7.01 -19.41
CA ARG A 61 -12.98 6.83 -20.80
C ARG A 61 -12.75 8.17 -21.48
N LYS A 62 -13.55 9.21 -21.20
CA LYS A 62 -13.29 10.58 -21.67
C LYS A 62 -12.02 11.17 -21.06
N MET A 63 -11.66 10.75 -19.84
CA MET A 63 -10.40 11.12 -19.16
C MET A 63 -9.16 10.33 -19.65
N LYS A 64 -9.23 9.64 -20.80
CA LYS A 64 -8.33 8.61 -21.38
C LYS A 64 -6.80 8.85 -21.44
N ARG A 65 -6.25 9.93 -20.90
CA ARG A 65 -4.78 10.16 -20.83
C ARG A 65 -4.17 9.82 -19.47
N SER A 66 -4.98 9.57 -18.46
CA SER A 66 -4.49 9.52 -17.07
C SER A 66 -4.53 8.12 -16.45
N ARG A 67 -5.10 7.12 -17.14
CA ARG A 67 -5.37 5.76 -16.62
C ARG A 67 -4.12 5.04 -16.08
N GLN A 68 -2.94 5.35 -16.59
CA GLN A 68 -1.67 4.72 -16.19
C GLN A 68 -0.94 5.48 -15.07
N ARG A 69 -1.19 6.80 -14.90
CA ARG A 69 -0.63 7.62 -13.81
C ARG A 69 -1.52 7.60 -12.55
N ILE A 70 -2.84 7.56 -12.75
CA ILE A 70 -3.83 7.64 -11.66
C ILE A 70 -3.66 6.50 -10.64
N TRP A 71 -3.28 5.29 -11.08
CA TRP A 71 -3.05 4.16 -10.18
C TRP A 71 -1.72 4.24 -9.42
N SER A 72 -0.74 4.99 -9.95
CA SER A 72 0.55 5.21 -9.30
C SER A 72 0.49 6.35 -8.27
N ASP A 73 -0.32 7.39 -8.53
CA ASP A 73 -0.35 8.62 -7.72
C ASP A 73 -1.37 8.58 -6.56
N ASN A 74 -2.43 7.78 -6.64
CA ASN A 74 -3.42 7.64 -5.56
C ASN A 74 -3.95 6.20 -5.52
N PRO A 75 -3.17 5.25 -4.96
CA PRO A 75 -3.60 3.86 -4.87
C PRO A 75 -4.86 3.75 -4.00
N PRO A 76 -5.78 2.82 -4.32
CA PRO A 76 -6.98 2.61 -3.51
C PRO A 76 -6.58 2.33 -2.05
N PRO A 77 -7.40 2.72 -1.07
CA PRO A 77 -7.02 2.72 0.35
C PRO A 77 -6.51 1.37 0.86
N HIS A 78 -7.13 0.25 0.44
CA HIS A 78 -6.65 -1.08 0.83
C HIS A 78 -5.28 -1.43 0.21
N LEU A 79 -4.95 -0.88 -0.97
CA LEU A 79 -3.67 -1.07 -1.63
C LEU A 79 -2.61 -0.18 -0.95
N ALA A 80 -2.98 1.02 -0.54
CA ALA A 80 -2.13 1.89 0.28
C ALA A 80 -1.77 1.22 1.61
N ASP A 81 -2.76 0.62 2.28
CA ASP A 81 -2.55 -0.13 3.53
C ASP A 81 -1.67 -1.37 3.30
N ALA A 82 -1.89 -2.11 2.20
CA ALA A 82 -1.08 -3.28 1.86
C ALA A 82 0.37 -2.93 1.49
N LEU A 83 0.58 -1.82 0.78
CA LEU A 83 1.92 -1.31 0.43
C LEU A 83 2.65 -0.81 1.68
N LYS A 84 1.95 -0.14 2.58
CA LYS A 84 2.52 0.30 3.86
C LYS A 84 2.93 -0.90 4.72
N ALA A 85 2.08 -1.92 4.81
CA ALA A 85 2.41 -3.16 5.51
C ALA A 85 3.63 -3.88 4.89
N GLN A 86 3.76 -3.87 3.57
CA GLN A 86 4.96 -4.40 2.89
C GLN A 86 6.22 -3.62 3.23
N ALA A 87 6.15 -2.28 3.27
CA ALA A 87 7.28 -1.45 3.64
C ALA A 87 7.74 -1.69 5.09
N GLU A 88 6.79 -1.73 6.03
CA GLU A 88 7.07 -2.03 7.43
C GLU A 88 7.67 -3.44 7.61
N ALA A 89 7.19 -4.43 6.87
CA ALA A 89 7.76 -5.78 6.90
C ALA A 89 9.19 -5.83 6.35
N LEU A 90 9.50 -5.03 5.33
CA LEU A 90 10.85 -4.93 4.76
C LEU A 90 11.81 -4.24 5.74
N GLU A 91 11.36 -3.20 6.42
CA GLU A 91 12.15 -2.50 7.45
C GLU A 91 12.42 -3.41 8.66
N ALA A 92 11.40 -4.12 9.15
CA ALA A 92 11.58 -5.11 10.22
C ALA A 92 12.51 -6.26 9.82
N ALA A 93 12.54 -6.65 8.54
CA ALA A 93 13.47 -7.66 8.05
C ALA A 93 14.92 -7.12 8.04
N ARG A 94 15.10 -5.85 7.66
CA ARG A 94 16.41 -5.19 7.72
C ARG A 94 16.93 -5.05 9.14
N GLU A 95 16.08 -4.66 10.08
CA GLU A 95 16.46 -4.54 11.49
C GLU A 95 16.94 -5.89 12.06
N ARG A 96 16.25 -7.00 11.75
CA ARG A 96 16.68 -8.35 12.15
C ARG A 96 18.04 -8.73 11.55
N GLU A 97 18.27 -8.38 10.29
CA GLU A 97 19.54 -8.64 9.62
C GLU A 97 20.67 -7.80 10.25
N GLU A 98 20.41 -6.54 10.59
CA GLU A 98 21.36 -5.68 11.30
C GLU A 98 21.65 -6.18 12.72
N GLU A 99 20.65 -6.65 13.46
CA GLU A 99 20.84 -7.27 14.78
C GLU A 99 21.72 -8.54 14.69
N GLU A 100 21.47 -9.39 13.68
CA GLU A 100 22.27 -10.58 13.44
C GLU A 100 23.72 -10.23 13.07
N GLN A 101 23.91 -9.21 12.21
CA GLN A 101 25.23 -8.70 11.87
C GLN A 101 25.96 -8.12 13.09
N GLN A 102 25.26 -7.38 13.96
CA GLN A 102 25.83 -6.84 15.19
C GLN A 102 26.21 -7.94 16.18
N ALA A 103 25.38 -8.99 16.33
CA ALA A 103 25.68 -10.14 17.17
C ALA A 103 26.91 -10.91 16.67
N LEU A 104 27.02 -11.11 15.35
CA LEU A 104 28.18 -11.74 14.72
C LEU A 104 29.45 -10.90 14.92
N ALA A 105 29.36 -9.58 14.74
CA ALA A 105 30.46 -8.65 14.97
C ALA A 105 30.92 -8.66 16.44
N ALA A 106 29.99 -8.68 17.39
CA ALA A 106 30.28 -8.79 18.81
C ALA A 106 30.98 -10.11 19.15
N GLN A 107 30.50 -11.22 18.60
CA GLN A 107 31.12 -12.53 18.78
C GLN A 107 32.54 -12.59 18.17
N ALA A 108 32.73 -12.01 16.98
CA ALA A 108 34.03 -11.90 16.33
C ALA A 108 35.00 -11.04 17.16
N ALA A 109 34.54 -9.92 17.72
CA ALA A 109 35.33 -9.06 18.60
C ALA A 109 35.75 -9.79 19.89
N MET A 110 34.84 -10.54 20.52
CA MET A 110 35.14 -11.34 21.71
C MET A 110 36.18 -12.43 21.41
N ARG A 111 36.04 -13.11 20.27
CA ARG A 111 37.02 -14.13 19.83
C ARG A 111 38.39 -13.52 19.53
N ALA A 112 38.43 -12.33 18.93
CA ALA A 112 39.67 -11.61 18.68
C ALA A 112 40.38 -11.18 19.98
N ALA A 113 39.62 -10.78 21.00
CA ALA A 113 40.17 -10.48 22.33
C ALA A 113 40.76 -11.74 22.99
N GLN A 114 40.03 -12.85 22.98
CA GLN A 114 40.55 -14.13 23.50
C GLN A 114 41.82 -14.59 22.79
N ALA A 115 41.89 -14.42 21.47
CA ALA A 115 43.09 -14.76 20.70
C ALA A 115 44.28 -13.87 21.07
N ARG A 116 44.04 -12.57 21.33
CA ARG A 116 45.09 -11.64 21.81
C ARG A 116 45.61 -12.03 23.19
N ASP A 117 44.73 -12.36 24.12
CA ASP A 117 45.13 -12.79 25.47
C ASP A 117 45.92 -14.11 25.43
N MET A 118 45.51 -15.06 24.58
CA MET A 118 46.25 -16.31 24.36
C MET A 118 47.63 -16.06 23.73
N ALA A 119 47.71 -15.16 22.75
CA ALA A 119 49.00 -14.81 22.12
C ALA A 119 49.94 -14.14 23.14
N TYR A 120 49.43 -13.19 23.93
CA TYR A 120 50.20 -12.54 24.99
C TYR A 120 50.69 -13.55 26.04
N ALA A 121 49.84 -14.50 26.44
CA ALA A 121 50.21 -15.57 27.36
C ALA A 121 51.28 -16.51 26.78
N GLN A 122 51.27 -16.79 25.47
CA GLN A 122 52.30 -17.60 24.81
C GLN A 122 53.63 -16.87 24.66
N GLU A 123 53.61 -15.56 24.39
CA GLU A 123 54.82 -14.76 24.19
C GLU A 123 55.47 -14.30 25.50
N TRP A 124 54.69 -14.07 26.56
CA TRP A 124 55.17 -13.46 27.81
C TRP A 124 54.85 -14.25 29.09
N GLY A 125 54.11 -15.36 29.00
CA GLY A 125 53.65 -16.15 30.15
C GLY A 125 54.56 -17.31 30.58
N ALA A 126 55.76 -17.44 30.02
CA ALA A 126 56.74 -18.45 30.44
C ALA A 126 57.82 -17.83 31.34
N TRP A 127 57.58 -17.84 32.66
CA TRP A 127 58.59 -17.69 33.71
C TRP A 127 58.39 -18.79 34.75
#